data_AF-X1A365-F1
#
_entry.id   AF-X1A365-F1
#
_cell.length_a   1.000
_cell.length_b   1.000
_cell.length_c   1.000
_cell.angle_alpha   90.00
_cell.angle_beta   90.00
_cell.angle_gamma   90.00
#
_symmetry.space_group_name_H-M   'P 1'
#
loop_
_entity.id
_entity.type
_entity.pdbx_description
1 polymer ?
#
loop_
_entity_poly.entity_id
_entity_poly.type
_entity_poly.pdbx_seq_one_letter_code
_entity_poly.pdbx_strand_id
1 'polypeptide(L)' 'MNPSYDDILAANALRGNEIKKTPLIHSPTFSDMTGSDVYLKAEFRQKTGS' A
#
# COMPACT_ATOMS: atom_id res chain seq x y z
N MET A 1 15.13 -16.95 4.59
CA MET A 1 15.39 -15.85 5.55
C MET A 1 14.15 -14.97 5.54
N ASN A 2 13.54 -14.72 6.69
CA ASN A 2 12.39 -13.82 6.80
C ASN A 2 12.93 -12.42 7.14
N PRO A 3 12.62 -11.38 6.35
CA PRO A 3 13.07 -10.03 6.66
C PRO A 3 12.49 -9.59 8.01
N SER A 4 13.32 -8.92 8.80
CA SER A 4 12.91 -8.26 10.04
C SER A 4 12.21 -6.92 9.73
N TYR A 5 11.63 -6.31 10.76
CA TYR A 5 11.06 -4.97 10.64
C TYR A 5 12.13 -3.93 10.26
N ASP A 6 13.34 -4.07 10.78
CA ASP A 6 14.44 -3.15 10.49
C ASP A 6 14.89 -3.23 9.02
N ASP A 7 14.83 -4.43 8.42
CA ASP A 7 15.10 -4.62 6.99
C ASP A 7 14.07 -3.86 6.12
N ILE A 8 12.79 -3.83 6.55
CA ILE A 8 11.72 -3.09 5.85
C ILE A 8 11.94 -1.59 5.97
N LEU A 9 12.35 -1.10 7.14
CA LEU A 9 12.67 0.32 7.36
C LEU A 9 13.86 0.75 6.48
N ALA A 10 14.91 -0.07 6.41
CA ALA A 10 16.06 0.17 5.55
C ALA A 10 15.65 0.21 4.07
N ALA A 11 14.83 -0.74 3.61
CA ALA A 11 14.33 -0.76 2.24
C ALA A 11 13.49 0.49 1.90
N ASN A 12 12.63 0.95 2.81
CA ASN A 12 11.86 2.17 2.61
C ASN A 12 12.75 3.42 2.48
N ALA A 13 13.87 3.49 3.20
CA ALA A 13 14.84 4.57 3.09
C ALA A 13 15.57 4.60 1.73
N LEU A 14 15.75 3.43 1.11
CA LEU A 14 16.48 3.28 -0.17
C LEU A 14 15.64 3.61 -1.41
N ARG A 15 14.30 3.63 -1.32
CA ARG A 15 13.42 3.70 -2.51
C ARG A 15 13.48 5.03 -3.30
N GLY A 16 14.05 6.08 -2.71
CA GLY A 16 14.15 7.40 -3.31
C GLY A 16 12.81 7.99 -3.76
N ASN A 17 12.81 8.71 -4.88
CA ASN A 17 11.61 9.29 -5.51
C ASN A 17 10.98 8.39 -6.58
N GLU A 18 11.51 7.19 -6.78
CA GLU A 18 11.04 6.27 -7.82
C GLU A 18 9.72 5.61 -7.44
N ILE A 19 9.56 5.24 -6.17
CA ILE A 19 8.35 4.59 -5.69
C ILE A 19 7.34 5.65 -5.23
N LYS A 20 6.13 5.61 -5.80
CA LYS A 20 5.03 6.52 -5.42
C LYS A 20 4.44 6.12 -4.08
N LYS A 21 4.09 7.11 -3.25
CA LYS A 21 3.16 6.90 -2.13
C LYS A 21 1.73 6.81 -2.70
N THR A 22 1.30 5.61 -3.01
CA THR A 22 -0.04 5.32 -3.54
C THR A 22 -1.12 5.67 -2.51
N PRO A 23 -2.32 6.10 -2.93
CA PRO A 23 -3.37 6.50 -2.01
C PRO A 23 -3.98 5.30 -1.26
N LEU A 24 -4.49 5.59 -0.06
CA LEU A 24 -5.42 4.73 0.66
C LEU A 24 -6.83 5.26 0.42
N ILE A 25 -7.71 4.43 -0.13
CA ILE A 25 -9.05 4.84 -0.58
C ILE A 25 -10.07 4.10 0.27
N HIS A 26 -10.91 4.83 1.00
CA HIS A 26 -12.09 4.22 1.63
C HIS A 26 -13.08 3.79 0.53
N SER A 27 -13.61 2.58 0.61
CA SER A 27 -14.57 2.05 -0.34
C SER A 27 -15.94 1.89 0.31
N PRO A 28 -16.85 2.89 0.20
CA PRO A 28 -18.18 2.80 0.79
C PRO A 28 -18.94 1.54 0.35
N THR A 29 -18.87 1.20 -0.94
CA THR A 29 -19.55 0.03 -1.50
C THR A 29 -19.08 -1.27 -0.85
N PHE A 30 -17.77 -1.50 -0.74
CA PHE A 30 -17.29 -2.73 -0.10
C PHE A 30 -17.49 -2.71 1.41
N SER A 31 -17.45 -1.53 2.03
CA SER A 31 -17.75 -1.41 3.44
C SER A 31 -19.20 -1.86 3.73
N ASP A 32 -20.15 -1.33 2.97
CA ASP A 32 -21.57 -1.67 3.09
C ASP A 32 -21.84 -3.15 2.77
N MET A 33 -21.21 -3.69 1.72
CA MET A 33 -21.37 -5.10 1.34
C MET A 33 -20.84 -6.08 2.38
N THR A 34 -19.80 -5.71 3.12
CA THR A 34 -19.12 -6.60 4.08
C THR A 34 -19.50 -6.34 5.54
N GLY A 35 -20.19 -5.22 5.83
CA GLY A 35 -20.45 -4.78 7.20
C GLY A 35 -19.19 -4.42 7.98
N SER A 36 -18.09 -4.07 7.28
CA SER A 36 -16.78 -3.74 7.85
C SER A 36 -16.24 -2.46 7.20
N ASP A 37 -15.26 -1.78 7.79
CA ASP A 37 -14.62 -0.64 7.12
C ASP A 37 -13.52 -1.10 6.16
N VAL A 38 -13.75 -0.93 4.86
CA VAL A 38 -12.83 -1.36 3.80
C VAL A 38 -12.05 -0.19 3.23
N TYR A 39 -10.73 -0.30 3.31
CA TYR A 39 -9.78 0.63 2.71
C TYR A 39 -8.86 -0.08 1.71
N LEU A 40 -8.73 0.49 0.51
CA LEU A 40 -7.96 -0.05 -0.60
C LEU A 40 -6.64 0.71 -0.75
N LYS A 41 -5.53 0.00 -0.64
CA LYS A 41 -4.21 0.54 -0.98
C LYS A 41 -3.99 0.40 -2.49
N ALA A 42 -4.04 1.51 -3.21
CA ALA A 42 -4.11 1.51 -4.68
C ALA A 42 -2.75 1.29 -5.36
N GLU A 43 -2.10 0.13 -5.15
CA GLU A 43 -0.80 -0.20 -5.77
C GLU A 43 -0.85 -0.29 -7.30
N PHE A 44 -2.03 -0.50 -7.89
CA PHE A 44 -2.19 -0.39 -9.36
C PHE A 44 -1.87 1.00 -9.93
N ARG A 45 -1.72 2.02 -9.06
CA ARG A 45 -1.27 3.38 -9.42
C ARG A 45 0.24 3.58 -9.26
N GLN A 46 0.99 2.55 -8.85
CA GLN A 46 2.44 2.56 -8.80
C GLN A 46 3.04 2.75 -10.20
N LYS A 47 4.33 3.07 -10.28
CA LYS A 47 5.08 2.87 -11.53
C LYS A 47 4.93 1.40 -11.97
N THR A 48 4.87 1.18 -13.28
CA THR A 48 4.66 -0.15 -13.90
C THR A 48 3.36 -0.90 -13.55
N GLY A 49 2.46 -0.32 -12.74
CA GLY A 49 1.10 -0.84 -12.54
C GLY A 49 0.93 -1.86 -11.40
N SER A 50 2.00 -2.15 -10.63
CA SER A 50 1.98 -2.96 -9.41
C SER A 50 3.29 -2.82 -8.65
#